data_AF-A0A150V2H4-F1
#
_entry.id   AF-A0A150V2H4-F1
#
_cell.length_a   1.000
_cell.length_b   1.000
_cell.length_c   1.000
_cell.angle_alpha   90.00
_cell.angle_beta   90.00
_cell.angle_gamma   90.00
#
_symmetry.space_group_name_H-M   'P 1'
#
loop_
_entity.id
_entity.type
_entity.pdbx_description
1 polymer ?
#
loop_
_entity_poly.entity_id
_entity_poly.type
_entity_poly.pdbx_seq_one_letter_code
_entity_poly.pdbx_strand_id
1 'polypeptide(L)'
;MLAVSVVVAATVSLLALPIPIQALPLFRRAKSSATYLSNAVAAANVLNTKNDWYDQSTGQWQGDWWISGNIVTTLGDLAEADTGYASTAEGILSSVFTNAYAANGDSWLDNYYDDEGWWALAWIKAWDITHNSKYLSAAESIFSDLTTGLGGACGGQWWDKSHTAVNSINNELFIAVAASLANRVSSKKSYYQKYAVDQYDWLFGAGLQNSDSLFMDGLDMSTCAPIGAVWTYNQGVLLGALVELNQVTGNGTYLTMADTIAQSVINHMTTNGILTESAEYPYEDPTAAQFKGVLVRNLGYLNTAQSNGNYVSFLQNNADSIWSNDLTSAQDIGVDWQGPAVNISAAAQDSGLACLVAAAVASS
;
A
#
# COMPACT_ATOMS: atom_id res chain seq x y z
N MET A 1 -59.13 -65.58 45.42
CA MET A 1 -59.27 -64.56 44.35
C MET A 1 -58.60 -63.29 44.84
N LEU A 2 -57.96 -62.57 43.91
CA LEU A 2 -57.23 -61.30 44.01
C LEU A 2 -55.71 -61.39 44.23
N ALA A 3 -55.04 -60.66 43.35
CA ALA A 3 -53.71 -60.84 42.82
C ALA A 3 -52.65 -60.04 43.58
N VAL A 4 -51.43 -60.59 43.62
CA VAL A 4 -50.21 -59.91 44.07
C VAL A 4 -49.52 -59.35 42.83
N SER A 5 -49.43 -58.02 42.74
CA SER A 5 -48.67 -57.33 41.69
C SER A 5 -47.19 -57.32 42.04
N VAL A 6 -46.37 -57.93 41.18
CA VAL A 6 -44.90 -57.87 41.22
C VAL A 6 -44.46 -56.64 40.43
N VAL A 7 -43.76 -55.71 41.09
CA VAL A 7 -43.09 -54.58 40.42
C VAL A 7 -41.66 -55.02 40.09
N VAL A 8 -41.35 -55.09 38.80
CA VAL A 8 -39.99 -55.32 38.29
C VAL A 8 -39.29 -53.98 38.18
N ALA A 9 -38.21 -53.77 38.95
CA ALA A 9 -37.34 -52.61 38.82
C ALA A 9 -36.34 -52.85 37.67
N ALA A 10 -36.43 -52.07 36.61
CA ALA A 10 -35.45 -52.06 35.52
C ALA A 10 -34.29 -51.12 35.88
N THR A 11 -33.09 -51.67 36.03
CA THR A 11 -31.85 -50.90 36.15
C THR A 11 -31.39 -50.47 34.75
N VAL A 12 -31.41 -49.17 34.47
CA VAL A 12 -30.85 -48.59 33.25
C VAL A 12 -29.36 -48.30 33.48
N SER A 13 -28.49 -49.10 32.87
CA SER A 13 -27.05 -48.81 32.80
C SER A 13 -26.81 -47.71 31.76
N LEU A 14 -26.45 -46.50 32.19
CA LEU A 14 -25.94 -45.46 31.30
C LEU A 14 -24.53 -45.83 30.83
N LEU A 15 -24.42 -46.25 29.57
CA LEU A 15 -23.15 -46.27 28.85
C LEU A 15 -22.73 -44.83 28.54
N ALA A 16 -21.67 -44.36 29.19
CA ALA A 16 -21.04 -43.09 28.86
C ALA A 16 -20.37 -43.21 27.47
N LEU A 17 -20.96 -42.59 26.46
CA LEU A 17 -20.34 -42.44 25.14
C LEU A 17 -19.19 -41.42 25.25
N PRO A 18 -18.01 -41.70 24.67
CA PRO A 18 -16.92 -40.74 24.64
C PRO A 18 -17.33 -39.52 23.82
N ILE A 19 -17.32 -38.35 24.46
CA ILE A 19 -17.52 -37.07 23.78
C ILE A 19 -16.33 -36.86 22.84
N PRO A 20 -16.53 -36.68 21.53
CA PRO A 20 -15.43 -36.33 20.64
C PRO A 20 -14.90 -34.96 21.05
N ILE A 21 -13.65 -34.90 21.52
CA ILE A 21 -12.92 -33.66 21.71
C ILE A 21 -12.70 -33.10 20.30
N GLN A 22 -13.55 -32.19 19.85
CA GLN A 22 -13.23 -31.33 18.72
C GLN A 22 -12.01 -30.51 19.12
N ALA A 23 -10.89 -30.72 18.44
CA ALA A 23 -9.74 -29.85 18.56
C ALA A 23 -10.23 -28.44 18.20
N LEU A 24 -10.24 -27.53 19.19
CA LEU A 24 -10.38 -26.10 18.92
C LEU A 24 -9.33 -25.74 17.87
N PRO A 25 -9.68 -24.97 16.82
CA PRO A 25 -8.68 -24.51 15.87
C PRO A 25 -7.58 -23.83 16.67
N LEU A 26 -6.33 -24.30 16.52
CA LEU A 26 -5.16 -23.66 17.09
C LEU A 26 -5.11 -22.26 16.48
N PHE A 27 -5.61 -21.25 17.20
CA PHE A 27 -5.34 -19.86 16.87
C PHE A 27 -3.83 -19.70 16.89
N ARG A 28 -3.22 -19.63 15.71
CA ARG A 28 -1.81 -19.32 15.58
C ARG A 28 -1.64 -17.92 16.17
N ARG A 29 -0.93 -17.81 17.28
CA ARG A 29 -0.72 -16.52 17.95
C ARG A 29 0.00 -15.60 16.97
N ALA A 30 -0.56 -14.40 16.75
CA ALA A 30 0.07 -13.38 15.93
C ALA A 30 1.52 -13.15 16.38
N LYS A 31 2.43 -12.93 15.42
CA LYS A 31 3.83 -12.60 15.72
C LYS A 31 3.92 -11.21 16.34
N SER A 32 5.02 -10.93 17.04
CA SER A 32 5.26 -9.63 17.66
C SER A 32 5.68 -8.58 16.62
N SER A 33 5.43 -7.29 16.90
CA SER A 33 5.96 -6.16 16.10
C SER A 33 7.46 -6.30 15.82
N ALA A 34 8.26 -6.64 16.83
CA ALA A 34 9.71 -6.85 16.69
C ALA A 34 10.08 -7.98 15.69
N THR A 35 9.24 -9.00 15.56
CA THR A 35 9.46 -10.07 14.58
C THR A 35 9.24 -9.57 13.15
N TYR A 36 8.16 -8.81 12.92
CA TYR A 36 7.89 -8.22 11.62
C TYR A 36 8.96 -7.18 11.24
N LEU A 37 9.43 -6.35 12.18
CA LEU A 37 10.56 -5.44 11.95
C LEU A 37 11.84 -6.18 11.56
N SER A 38 12.20 -7.25 12.29
CA SER A 38 13.38 -8.04 11.94
C SER A 38 13.28 -8.63 10.53
N ASN A 39 12.09 -9.06 10.12
CA ASN A 39 11.83 -9.56 8.77
C ASN A 39 11.93 -8.44 7.74
N ALA A 40 11.37 -7.26 8.04
CA ALA A 40 11.46 -6.08 7.18
C ALA A 40 12.91 -5.64 6.95
N VAL A 41 13.73 -5.56 8.01
CA VAL A 41 15.16 -5.23 7.89
C VAL A 41 15.90 -6.25 7.02
N ALA A 42 15.60 -7.54 7.16
CA ALA A 42 16.18 -8.57 6.29
C ALA A 42 15.75 -8.38 4.83
N ALA A 43 14.47 -8.14 4.56
CA ALA A 43 13.97 -7.88 3.22
C ALA A 43 14.57 -6.61 2.58
N ALA A 44 14.73 -5.53 3.36
CA ALA A 44 15.38 -4.29 2.93
C ALA A 44 16.88 -4.47 2.65
N ASN A 45 17.57 -5.32 3.43
CA ASN A 45 18.96 -5.65 3.15
C ASN A 45 19.10 -6.40 1.83
N VAL A 46 18.23 -7.37 1.52
CA VAL A 46 18.21 -8.03 0.21
C VAL A 46 17.96 -6.99 -0.90
N LEU A 47 16.94 -6.15 -0.74
CA LEU A 47 16.59 -5.11 -1.71
C LEU A 47 17.77 -4.19 -2.07
N ASN A 48 18.60 -3.84 -1.08
CA ASN A 48 19.67 -2.86 -1.23
C ASN A 48 21.06 -3.46 -1.48
N THR A 49 21.24 -4.77 -1.31
CA THR A 49 22.56 -5.43 -1.44
C THR A 49 22.60 -6.55 -2.48
N LYS A 50 21.45 -7.02 -2.98
CA LYS A 50 21.44 -8.01 -4.05
C LYS A 50 22.06 -7.39 -5.31
N ASN A 51 23.07 -8.08 -5.84
CA ASN A 51 23.69 -7.70 -7.10
C ASN A 51 22.60 -7.55 -8.18
N ASP A 52 22.74 -6.51 -9.00
CA ASP A 52 21.87 -6.18 -10.14
C ASP A 52 20.50 -5.56 -9.80
N TRP A 53 20.20 -5.29 -8.53
CA TRP A 53 19.00 -4.51 -8.15
C TRP A 53 19.32 -3.05 -7.92
N TYR A 54 19.96 -2.68 -6.81
CA TYR A 54 20.26 -1.27 -6.55
C TYR A 54 21.54 -0.83 -7.26
N ASP A 55 21.41 0.05 -8.26
CA ASP A 55 22.54 0.71 -8.90
C ASP A 55 22.82 2.05 -8.21
N GLN A 56 23.88 2.07 -7.39
CA GLN A 56 24.30 3.28 -6.68
C GLN A 56 24.68 4.43 -7.62
N SER A 57 25.12 4.14 -8.86
CA SER A 57 25.56 5.18 -9.80
C SER A 57 24.38 5.95 -10.39
N THR A 58 23.23 5.29 -10.56
CA THR A 58 21.99 5.89 -11.03
C THR A 58 21.02 6.20 -9.91
N GLY A 59 21.21 5.65 -8.70
CA GLY A 59 20.27 5.77 -7.60
C GLY A 59 18.94 5.06 -7.83
N GLN A 60 18.89 4.09 -8.75
CA GLN A 60 17.67 3.39 -9.14
C GLN A 60 17.77 1.90 -8.85
N TRP A 61 16.62 1.27 -8.59
CA TRP A 61 16.49 -0.18 -8.52
C TRP A 61 16.06 -0.71 -9.88
N GLN A 62 16.88 -1.60 -10.45
CA GLN A 62 16.71 -2.22 -11.77
C GLN A 62 16.56 -1.23 -12.95
N GLY A 63 16.88 0.05 -12.74
CA GLY A 63 16.65 1.12 -13.73
C GLY A 63 15.19 1.53 -13.86
N ASP A 64 14.32 1.09 -12.94
CA ASP A 64 12.91 1.41 -12.95
C ASP A 64 12.64 2.70 -12.17
N TRP A 65 12.27 3.76 -12.88
CA TRP A 65 12.20 5.12 -12.36
C TRP A 65 11.17 5.30 -11.24
N TRP A 66 9.87 5.18 -11.54
CA TRP A 66 8.83 5.40 -10.54
C TRP A 66 8.79 4.31 -9.44
N ILE A 67 9.16 3.07 -9.79
CA ILE A 67 9.32 1.97 -8.82
C ILE A 67 10.37 2.33 -7.77
N SER A 68 11.47 2.97 -8.18
CA SER A 68 12.49 3.49 -7.27
C SER A 68 11.95 4.55 -6.32
N GLY A 69 11.05 5.45 -6.78
CA GLY A 69 10.36 6.41 -5.91
C GLY A 69 9.50 5.73 -4.84
N ASN A 70 8.82 4.65 -5.19
CA ASN A 70 8.07 3.84 -4.22
C ASN A 70 8.97 3.15 -3.19
N ILE A 71 10.12 2.61 -3.62
CA ILE A 71 11.11 2.00 -2.72
C ILE A 71 11.64 3.02 -1.71
N VAL A 72 11.94 4.25 -2.16
CA VAL A 72 12.36 5.35 -1.29
C VAL A 72 11.32 5.63 -0.20
N THR A 73 10.03 5.59 -0.54
CA THR A 73 8.94 5.73 0.44
C THR A 73 8.94 4.59 1.46
N THR A 74 9.02 3.33 1.00
CA THR A 74 9.03 2.15 1.87
C THR A 74 10.24 2.12 2.82
N LEU A 75 11.43 2.51 2.35
CA LEU A 75 12.63 2.62 3.18
C LEU A 75 12.48 3.74 4.23
N GLY A 76 11.78 4.82 3.90
CA GLY A 76 11.41 5.86 4.86
C GLY A 76 10.45 5.36 5.93
N ASP A 77 9.45 4.55 5.57
CA ASP A 77 8.55 3.91 6.54
C ASP A 77 9.29 2.95 7.48
N LEU A 78 10.23 2.17 6.94
CA LEU A 78 11.08 1.31 7.76
C LEU A 78 11.95 2.14 8.72
N ALA A 79 12.50 3.27 8.27
CA ALA A 79 13.28 4.17 9.13
C ALA A 79 12.46 4.76 10.28
N GLU A 80 11.20 5.09 10.02
CA GLU A 80 10.25 5.57 11.03
C GLU A 80 9.87 4.48 12.04
N ALA A 81 9.68 3.24 11.56
CA ALA A 81 9.30 2.10 12.38
C ALA A 81 10.48 1.46 13.16
N ASP A 82 11.70 1.53 12.63
CA ASP A 82 12.92 1.00 13.25
C ASP A 82 14.05 2.03 13.29
N THR A 83 14.22 2.65 14.47
CA THR A 83 15.32 3.60 14.74
C THR A 83 16.72 3.03 14.48
N GLY A 84 16.89 1.70 14.53
CA GLY A 84 18.16 1.05 14.20
C GLY A 84 18.50 1.07 12.71
N TYR A 85 17.48 1.17 11.85
CA TYR A 85 17.64 1.24 10.39
C TYR A 85 17.70 2.69 9.87
N ALA A 86 17.27 3.67 10.67
CA ALA A 86 17.10 5.06 10.24
C ALA A 86 18.35 5.67 9.56
N SER A 87 19.55 5.49 10.13
CA SER A 87 20.78 6.03 9.52
C SER A 87 21.15 5.34 8.19
N THR A 88 20.84 4.06 8.04
CA THR A 88 21.04 3.32 6.79
C THR A 88 20.10 3.87 5.71
N ALA A 89 18.82 4.02 6.04
CA ALA A 89 17.83 4.60 5.14
C ALA A 89 18.24 6.03 4.74
N GLU A 90 18.54 6.92 5.69
CA GLU A 90 18.94 8.30 5.38
C GLU A 90 20.13 8.37 4.40
N GLY A 91 21.14 7.50 4.60
CA GLY A 91 22.26 7.38 3.67
C GLY A 91 21.82 7.02 2.24
N ILE A 92 20.96 6.01 2.11
CA ILE A 92 20.40 5.58 0.81
C ILE A 92 19.59 6.71 0.18
N LEU A 93 18.64 7.31 0.90
CA LEU A 93 17.77 8.36 0.38
C LEU A 93 18.57 9.59 -0.07
N SER A 94 19.65 9.94 0.64
CA SER A 94 20.54 11.04 0.22
C SER A 94 21.34 10.71 -1.04
N SER A 95 21.78 9.46 -1.20
CA SER A 95 22.43 8.99 -2.44
C SER A 95 21.46 8.99 -3.62
N VAL A 96 20.24 8.44 -3.43
CA VAL A 96 19.19 8.44 -4.47
C VAL A 96 18.86 9.86 -4.90
N PHE A 97 18.65 10.78 -3.97
CA PHE A 97 18.35 12.19 -4.29
C PHE A 97 19.41 12.84 -5.18
N THR A 98 20.68 12.44 -5.04
CA THR A 98 21.77 13.01 -5.84
C THR A 98 21.88 12.30 -7.18
N ASN A 99 21.88 10.97 -7.16
CA ASN A 99 22.27 10.16 -8.31
C ASN A 99 21.09 9.93 -9.26
N ALA A 100 19.87 9.73 -8.75
CA ALA A 100 18.67 9.58 -9.57
C ALA A 100 18.33 10.88 -10.29
N TYR A 101 18.45 12.02 -9.59
CA TYR A 101 18.29 13.34 -10.20
C TYR A 101 19.26 13.55 -11.36
N ALA A 102 20.56 13.28 -11.15
CA ALA A 102 21.58 13.44 -12.17
C ALA A 102 21.38 12.46 -13.34
N ALA A 103 21.04 11.20 -13.05
CA ALA A 103 20.79 10.18 -14.06
C ALA A 103 19.58 10.52 -14.94
N ASN A 104 18.58 11.23 -14.39
CA ASN A 104 17.42 11.73 -15.12
C ASN A 104 17.63 13.15 -15.72
N GLY A 105 18.88 13.52 -16.00
CA GLY A 105 19.20 14.78 -16.67
C GLY A 105 18.96 16.02 -15.81
N ASP A 106 19.26 15.92 -14.51
CA ASP A 106 19.05 16.97 -13.51
C ASP A 106 17.57 17.37 -13.38
N SER A 107 16.67 16.37 -13.34
CA SER A 107 15.22 16.57 -13.23
C SER A 107 14.54 15.46 -12.42
N TRP A 108 13.50 15.82 -11.67
CA TRP A 108 12.54 14.85 -11.11
C TRP A 108 11.32 14.63 -12.01
N LEU A 109 11.25 15.38 -13.10
CA LEU A 109 10.15 15.37 -14.07
C LEU A 109 10.49 14.45 -15.23
N ASP A 110 9.46 13.85 -15.81
CA ASP A 110 9.52 13.11 -17.05
C ASP A 110 8.25 13.35 -17.89
N ASN A 111 7.81 12.35 -18.67
CA ASN A 111 6.63 12.48 -19.52
C ASN A 111 5.32 12.02 -18.84
N TYR A 112 5.36 11.52 -17.61
CA TYR A 112 4.26 10.86 -16.91
C TYR A 112 4.01 11.52 -15.55
N TYR A 113 2.77 11.94 -15.31
CA TYR A 113 2.42 12.67 -14.09
C TYR A 113 2.32 11.77 -12.86
N ASP A 114 2.03 10.48 -13.03
CA ASP A 114 2.09 9.49 -11.96
C ASP A 114 3.53 9.19 -11.52
N ASP A 115 4.47 9.01 -12.45
CA ASP A 115 5.90 8.86 -12.14
C ASP A 115 6.39 10.01 -11.24
N GLU A 116 6.05 11.24 -11.63
CA GLU A 116 6.27 12.45 -10.83
C GLU A 116 5.59 12.40 -9.46
N GLY A 117 4.32 11.98 -9.41
CA GLY A 117 3.57 11.82 -8.17
C GLY A 117 4.24 10.88 -7.17
N TRP A 118 4.79 9.75 -7.64
CA TRP A 118 5.54 8.81 -6.81
C TRP A 118 6.79 9.44 -6.20
N TRP A 119 7.57 10.19 -6.99
CA TRP A 119 8.75 10.90 -6.49
C TRP A 119 8.39 12.02 -5.51
N ALA A 120 7.29 12.74 -5.73
CA ALA A 120 6.83 13.75 -4.78
C ALA A 120 6.50 13.15 -3.41
N LEU A 121 5.77 12.03 -3.38
CA LEU A 121 5.48 11.30 -2.14
C LEU A 121 6.76 10.77 -1.46
N ALA A 122 7.70 10.26 -2.26
CA ALA A 122 8.99 9.78 -1.78
C ALA A 122 9.78 10.89 -1.05
N TRP A 123 9.81 12.10 -1.62
CA TRP A 123 10.49 13.23 -1.02
C TRP A 123 9.75 13.85 0.16
N ILE A 124 8.42 13.78 0.17
CA ILE A 124 7.63 14.12 1.36
C ILE A 124 8.01 13.18 2.51
N LYS A 125 8.04 11.87 2.29
CA LYS A 125 8.44 10.89 3.32
C LYS A 125 9.89 11.09 3.77
N ALA A 126 10.81 11.37 2.84
CA ALA A 126 12.20 11.69 3.20
C ALA A 126 12.30 12.97 4.07
N TRP A 127 11.45 13.97 3.84
CA TRP A 127 11.37 15.14 4.71
C TRP A 127 10.76 14.82 6.07
N ASP A 128 9.75 13.94 6.14
CA ASP A 128 9.12 13.54 7.41
C ASP A 128 10.14 12.95 8.39
N ILE A 129 11.12 12.17 7.87
CA ILE A 129 12.12 11.52 8.72
C ILE A 129 13.38 12.38 8.96
N THR A 130 13.79 13.22 8.00
CA THR A 130 15.07 13.96 8.08
C THR A 130 14.91 15.44 8.42
N HIS A 131 13.73 16.01 8.14
CA HIS A 131 13.46 17.44 8.11
C HIS A 131 14.42 18.26 7.21
N ASN A 132 15.11 17.62 6.27
CA ASN A 132 15.97 18.32 5.33
C ASN A 132 15.12 18.98 4.23
N SER A 133 15.13 20.32 4.19
CA SER A 133 14.27 21.10 3.30
C SER A 133 14.45 20.81 1.81
N LYS A 134 15.61 20.26 1.39
CA LYS A 134 15.83 19.90 -0.03
C LYS A 134 14.76 18.94 -0.56
N TYR A 135 14.29 18.01 0.27
CA TYR A 135 13.30 17.03 -0.10
C TYR A 135 11.92 17.66 -0.27
N LEU A 136 11.47 18.44 0.72
CA LEU A 136 10.18 19.12 0.62
C LEU A 136 10.15 20.13 -0.54
N SER A 137 11.26 20.85 -0.78
CA SER A 137 11.38 21.74 -1.95
C SER A 137 11.28 20.99 -3.28
N ALA A 138 11.83 19.77 -3.37
CA ALA A 138 11.70 18.94 -4.57
C ALA A 138 10.23 18.53 -4.77
N ALA A 139 9.55 18.08 -3.71
CA ALA A 139 8.13 17.74 -3.77
C ALA A 139 7.24 18.94 -4.16
N GLU A 140 7.49 20.14 -3.62
CA GLU A 140 6.79 21.35 -4.03
C GLU A 140 7.02 21.69 -5.51
N SER A 141 8.22 21.46 -6.02
CA SER A 141 8.57 21.71 -7.44
C SER A 141 7.86 20.71 -8.37
N ILE A 142 7.87 19.43 -8.00
CA ILE A 142 7.16 18.38 -8.73
C ILE A 142 5.66 18.68 -8.74
N PHE A 143 5.07 19.04 -7.60
CA PHE A 143 3.65 19.38 -7.54
C PHE A 143 3.28 20.56 -8.46
N SER A 144 4.16 21.55 -8.59
CA SER A 144 3.95 22.63 -9.57
C SER A 144 3.78 22.07 -10.99
N ASP A 145 4.55 21.06 -11.37
CA ASP A 145 4.44 20.43 -12.67
C ASP A 145 3.17 19.56 -12.78
N LEU A 146 2.82 18.80 -11.74
CA LEU A 146 1.56 18.04 -11.68
C LEU A 146 0.33 18.91 -12.03
N THR A 147 0.29 20.16 -11.55
CA THR A 147 -0.83 21.07 -11.86
C THR A 147 -0.97 21.41 -13.34
N THR A 148 0.08 21.26 -14.14
CA THR A 148 0.05 21.52 -15.59
C THR A 148 -0.72 20.44 -16.37
N GLY A 149 -0.89 19.26 -15.79
CA GLY A 149 -1.66 18.16 -16.36
C GLY A 149 -3.16 18.24 -16.10
N LEU A 150 -3.63 19.17 -15.26
CA LEU A 150 -5.05 19.33 -14.98
C LEU A 150 -5.84 19.78 -16.21
N GLY A 151 -7.12 19.41 -16.27
CA GLY A 151 -7.99 19.67 -17.42
C GLY A 151 -7.98 18.53 -18.44
N GLY A 152 -7.99 17.28 -17.97
CA GLY A 152 -8.22 16.09 -18.78
C GLY A 152 -9.49 16.19 -19.62
N ALA A 153 -9.60 15.37 -20.69
CA ALA A 153 -10.78 15.38 -21.57
C ALA A 153 -12.12 15.18 -20.81
N CYS A 154 -12.09 14.39 -19.74
CA CYS A 154 -13.21 14.14 -18.83
C CYS A 154 -13.08 14.89 -17.49
N GLY A 155 -12.28 15.96 -17.46
CA GLY A 155 -11.78 16.58 -16.24
C GLY A 155 -10.59 15.82 -15.64
N GLY A 156 -10.22 16.16 -14.41
CA GLY A 156 -9.07 15.57 -13.73
C GLY A 156 -7.74 15.93 -14.38
N GLN A 157 -6.73 15.12 -14.16
CA GLN A 157 -5.39 15.24 -14.68
C GLN A 157 -5.16 14.22 -15.79
N TRP A 158 -4.52 14.65 -16.87
CA TRP A 158 -3.92 13.78 -17.88
C TRP A 158 -2.90 12.85 -17.23
N TRP A 159 -2.81 11.61 -17.71
CA TRP A 159 -1.81 10.65 -17.24
C TRP A 159 -0.40 11.06 -17.66
N ASP A 160 -0.22 11.54 -18.88
CA ASP A 160 1.06 11.90 -19.47
C ASP A 160 1.02 13.29 -20.14
N LYS A 161 2.19 13.87 -20.42
CA LYS A 161 2.29 15.19 -21.10
C LYS A 161 1.74 15.16 -22.54
N SER A 162 1.64 13.98 -23.15
CA SER A 162 1.07 13.82 -24.49
C SER A 162 -0.46 13.69 -24.50
N HIS A 163 -1.09 13.72 -23.31
CA HIS A 163 -2.54 13.70 -23.13
C HIS A 163 -3.20 12.46 -23.77
N THR A 164 -2.63 11.28 -23.50
CA THR A 164 -3.05 10.01 -24.09
C THR A 164 -4.11 9.27 -23.27
N ALA A 165 -4.23 9.56 -21.98
CA ALA A 165 -5.21 8.93 -21.09
C ALA A 165 -5.56 9.78 -19.86
N VAL A 166 -6.67 9.41 -19.20
CA VAL A 166 -7.08 9.93 -17.89
C VAL A 166 -7.29 8.72 -16.97
N ASN A 167 -6.28 8.38 -16.18
CA ASN A 167 -6.27 7.20 -15.31
C ASN A 167 -6.55 7.57 -13.86
N SER A 168 -6.97 6.61 -13.05
CA SER A 168 -7.20 6.82 -11.61
C SER A 168 -5.89 7.15 -10.89
N ILE A 169 -4.81 6.43 -11.21
CA ILE A 169 -3.56 6.51 -10.44
C ILE A 169 -2.98 7.92 -10.35
N ASN A 170 -2.84 8.63 -11.48
CA ASN A 170 -2.24 9.96 -11.48
C ASN A 170 -3.13 10.97 -10.73
N ASN A 171 -4.45 10.79 -10.81
CA ASN A 171 -5.41 11.62 -10.10
C ASN A 171 -5.41 11.34 -8.58
N GLU A 172 -5.27 10.08 -8.17
CA GLU A 172 -5.15 9.68 -6.77
C GLU A 172 -3.83 10.17 -6.15
N LEU A 173 -2.72 10.03 -6.89
CA LEU A 173 -1.40 10.57 -6.50
C LEU A 173 -1.43 12.09 -6.39
N PHE A 174 -2.12 12.78 -7.30
CA PHE A 174 -2.29 14.23 -7.20
C PHE A 174 -2.95 14.63 -5.87
N ILE A 175 -4.03 13.94 -5.47
CA ILE A 175 -4.69 14.18 -4.18
C ILE A 175 -3.73 13.88 -3.03
N ALA A 176 -3.04 12.74 -3.07
CA ALA A 176 -2.10 12.32 -2.04
C ALA A 176 -0.98 13.37 -1.83
N VAL A 177 -0.35 13.84 -2.91
CA VAL A 177 0.70 14.85 -2.88
C VAL A 177 0.16 16.18 -2.38
N ALA A 178 -0.97 16.65 -2.93
CA ALA A 178 -1.58 17.92 -2.52
C ALA A 178 -1.95 17.91 -1.03
N ALA A 179 -2.63 16.88 -0.54
CA ALA A 179 -3.02 16.77 0.85
C ALA A 179 -1.79 16.69 1.77
N SER A 180 -0.79 15.90 1.38
CA SER A 180 0.45 15.76 2.14
C SER A 180 1.24 17.06 2.25
N LEU A 181 1.38 17.81 1.15
CA LEU A 181 2.01 19.13 1.15
C LEU A 181 1.21 20.14 1.99
N ALA A 182 -0.12 20.07 1.98
CA ALA A 182 -0.95 20.94 2.80
C ALA A 182 -0.73 20.75 4.31
N ASN A 183 -0.41 19.53 4.74
CA ASN A 183 -0.08 19.22 6.14
C ASN A 183 1.34 19.68 6.54
N ARG A 184 2.26 19.84 5.58
CA ARG A 184 3.69 20.05 5.85
C ARG A 184 4.19 21.44 5.51
N VAL A 185 3.57 22.13 4.54
CA VAL A 185 3.94 23.47 4.08
C VAL A 185 2.93 24.50 4.60
N SER A 186 3.06 24.86 5.89
CA SER A 186 2.10 25.76 6.56
C SER A 186 1.85 27.09 5.86
N SER A 187 2.87 27.67 5.22
CA SER A 187 2.78 28.92 4.45
C SER A 187 1.93 28.83 3.19
N LYS A 188 1.72 27.62 2.65
CA LYS A 188 0.92 27.33 1.45
C LYS A 188 -0.22 26.34 1.73
N LYS A 189 -0.57 26.10 3.00
CA LYS A 189 -1.60 25.13 3.40
C LYS A 189 -2.89 25.28 2.59
N SER A 190 -3.46 26.48 2.53
CA SER A 190 -4.72 26.73 1.81
C SER A 190 -4.63 26.49 0.31
N TYR A 191 -3.45 26.71 -0.29
CA TYR A 191 -3.21 26.47 -1.71
C TYR A 191 -3.27 24.97 -2.03
N TYR A 192 -2.50 24.17 -1.30
CA TYR A 192 -2.45 22.72 -1.48
C TYR A 192 -3.77 22.05 -1.08
N GLN A 193 -4.37 22.48 0.05
CA GLN A 193 -5.67 21.96 0.49
C GLN A 193 -6.75 22.18 -0.57
N LYS A 194 -6.77 23.34 -1.23
CA LYS A 194 -7.73 23.61 -2.29
C LYS A 194 -7.60 22.60 -3.43
N TYR A 195 -6.38 22.38 -3.92
CA TYR A 195 -6.14 21.39 -4.97
C TYR A 195 -6.52 19.97 -4.55
N ALA A 196 -6.19 19.57 -3.33
CA ALA A 196 -6.55 18.25 -2.82
C ALA A 196 -8.07 18.03 -2.77
N VAL A 197 -8.82 19.02 -2.27
CA VAL A 197 -10.28 18.94 -2.16
C VAL A 197 -10.94 18.99 -3.54
N ASP A 198 -10.56 19.93 -4.41
CA ASP A 198 -11.12 20.04 -5.75
C ASP A 198 -10.91 18.74 -6.55
N GLN A 199 -9.72 18.14 -6.43
CA GLN A 199 -9.38 16.92 -7.14
C GLN A 199 -10.10 15.68 -6.55
N TYR A 200 -10.25 15.61 -5.22
CA TYR A 200 -11.08 14.61 -4.56
C TYR A 200 -12.53 14.69 -5.05
N ASP A 201 -13.12 15.89 -5.07
CA ASP A 201 -14.51 16.09 -5.49
C ASP A 201 -14.71 15.66 -6.96
N TRP A 202 -13.74 15.94 -7.83
CA TRP A 202 -13.76 15.45 -9.20
C TRP A 202 -13.67 13.93 -9.27
N LEU A 203 -12.67 13.31 -8.62
CA LEU A 203 -12.40 11.86 -8.72
C LEU A 203 -13.64 11.05 -8.29
N PHE A 204 -14.26 11.42 -7.17
CA PHE A 204 -15.47 10.76 -6.67
C PHE A 204 -16.73 11.10 -7.49
N GLY A 205 -16.74 12.24 -8.20
CA GLY A 205 -17.81 12.61 -9.13
C GLY A 205 -17.66 12.02 -10.54
N ALA A 206 -16.49 11.50 -10.90
CA ALA A 206 -16.16 11.08 -12.26
C ALA A 206 -16.77 9.72 -12.66
N GLY A 207 -17.37 8.99 -11.72
CA GLY A 207 -17.96 7.67 -11.98
C GLY A 207 -16.92 6.54 -12.12
N LEU A 208 -15.70 6.74 -11.62
CA LEU A 208 -14.64 5.74 -11.59
C LEU A 208 -14.88 4.62 -10.55
N GLN A 209 -15.70 4.86 -9.55
CA GLN A 209 -16.01 3.90 -8.50
C GLN A 209 -17.12 2.93 -8.96
N ASN A 210 -16.84 1.63 -8.90
CA ASN A 210 -17.78 0.58 -9.26
C ASN A 210 -18.77 0.24 -8.11
N SER A 211 -19.66 -0.73 -8.34
CA SER A 211 -20.68 -1.13 -7.34
C SER A 211 -20.11 -1.72 -6.05
N ASP A 212 -18.87 -2.21 -6.08
CA ASP A 212 -18.17 -2.75 -4.91
C ASP A 212 -17.37 -1.66 -4.19
N SER A 213 -17.55 -0.38 -4.54
CA SER A 213 -16.79 0.75 -4.00
C SER A 213 -15.29 0.76 -4.37
N LEU A 214 -14.88 0.01 -5.39
CA LEU A 214 -13.51 -0.03 -5.90
C LEU A 214 -13.36 0.84 -7.14
N PHE A 215 -12.21 1.49 -7.27
CA PHE A 215 -11.88 2.36 -8.39
C PHE A 215 -11.36 1.55 -9.59
N MET A 216 -11.99 1.79 -10.74
CA MET A 216 -11.55 1.30 -12.05
C MET A 216 -10.28 2.04 -12.49
N ASP A 217 -9.56 1.50 -13.46
CA ASP A 217 -8.24 2.02 -13.87
C ASP A 217 -8.26 3.41 -14.51
N GLY A 218 -9.32 3.78 -15.22
CA GLY A 218 -9.39 5.08 -15.88
C GLY A 218 -10.71 5.34 -16.60
N LEU A 219 -10.71 6.39 -17.41
CA LEU A 219 -11.87 6.82 -18.19
C LEU A 219 -11.62 6.64 -19.69
N ASP A 220 -12.64 6.17 -20.39
CA ASP A 220 -12.69 6.32 -21.85
C ASP A 220 -12.87 7.80 -22.19
N MET A 221 -11.92 8.38 -22.91
CA MET A 221 -11.89 9.82 -23.17
C MET A 221 -13.01 10.34 -24.10
N SER A 222 -13.73 9.43 -24.78
CA SER A 222 -14.81 9.81 -25.69
C SER A 222 -16.18 9.78 -25.02
N THR A 223 -16.37 8.88 -24.06
CA THR A 223 -17.64 8.64 -23.36
C THR A 223 -17.63 9.09 -21.91
N CYS A 224 -16.44 9.29 -21.33
CA CYS A 224 -16.21 9.50 -19.90
C CYS A 224 -16.79 8.37 -19.03
N ALA A 225 -16.90 7.16 -19.58
CA ALA A 225 -17.26 5.97 -18.84
C ALA A 225 -16.01 5.32 -18.22
N PRO A 226 -16.13 4.67 -17.05
CA PRO A 226 -15.00 3.96 -16.45
C PRO A 226 -14.59 2.75 -17.29
N ILE A 227 -13.28 2.53 -17.42
CA ILE A 227 -12.66 1.43 -18.17
C ILE A 227 -11.49 0.82 -17.39
N GLY A 228 -11.01 -0.33 -17.88
CA GLY A 228 -9.83 -1.01 -17.38
C GLY A 228 -10.08 -1.92 -16.19
N ALA A 229 -9.00 -2.39 -15.57
CA ALA A 229 -9.05 -3.31 -14.45
C ALA A 229 -9.24 -2.58 -13.10
N VAL A 230 -9.44 -3.36 -12.04
CA VAL A 230 -9.32 -2.88 -10.67
C VAL A 230 -7.97 -3.36 -10.15
N TRP A 231 -7.10 -2.41 -9.81
CA TRP A 231 -5.76 -2.65 -9.31
C TRP A 231 -5.64 -2.25 -7.85
N THR A 232 -4.85 -2.97 -7.06
CA THR A 232 -4.79 -2.69 -5.61
C THR A 232 -4.18 -1.33 -5.30
N TYR A 233 -3.19 -0.88 -6.08
CA TYR A 233 -2.51 0.39 -5.87
C TYR A 233 -3.44 1.61 -5.99
N ASN A 234 -4.42 1.60 -6.90
CA ASN A 234 -5.37 2.68 -7.06
C ASN A 234 -6.18 2.85 -5.75
N GLN A 235 -6.60 1.72 -5.19
CA GLN A 235 -7.31 1.70 -3.91
C GLN A 235 -6.39 2.18 -2.79
N GLY A 236 -5.14 1.70 -2.80
CA GLY A 236 -4.10 1.99 -1.83
C GLY A 236 -3.76 3.46 -1.70
N VAL A 237 -3.36 4.11 -2.80
CA VAL A 237 -3.01 5.54 -2.81
C VAL A 237 -4.15 6.36 -2.24
N LEU A 238 -5.39 6.04 -2.59
CA LEU A 238 -6.56 6.76 -2.12
C LEU A 238 -6.77 6.60 -0.61
N LEU A 239 -6.46 5.45 0.00
CA LEU A 239 -6.51 5.31 1.48
C LEU A 239 -5.60 6.33 2.17
N GLY A 240 -4.34 6.45 1.73
CA GLY A 240 -3.39 7.41 2.30
C GLY A 240 -3.77 8.86 2.02
N ALA A 241 -4.21 9.14 0.79
CA ALA A 241 -4.69 10.46 0.40
C ALA A 241 -5.86 10.94 1.29
N LEU A 242 -6.79 10.05 1.61
CA LEU A 242 -7.94 10.35 2.47
C LEU A 242 -7.56 10.54 3.93
N VAL A 243 -6.52 9.86 4.43
CA VAL A 243 -5.93 10.13 5.75
C VAL A 243 -5.35 11.54 5.79
N GLU A 244 -4.56 11.92 4.80
CA GLU A 244 -3.95 13.26 4.71
C GLU A 244 -5.02 14.36 4.55
N LEU A 245 -6.08 14.11 3.76
CA LEU A 245 -7.24 15.00 3.62
C LEU A 245 -8.00 15.17 4.93
N ASN A 246 -8.18 14.08 5.70
CA ASN A 246 -8.77 14.17 7.03
C ASN A 246 -7.93 15.07 7.95
N GLN A 247 -6.62 14.89 7.97
CA GLN A 247 -5.73 15.68 8.83
C GLN A 247 -5.76 17.17 8.48
N VAL A 248 -5.77 17.52 7.18
CA VAL A 248 -5.70 18.93 6.75
C VAL A 248 -7.03 19.66 7.00
N THR A 249 -8.16 18.98 6.79
CA THR A 249 -9.51 19.57 6.83
C THR A 249 -10.25 19.37 8.16
N GLY A 250 -9.91 18.33 8.93
CA GLY A 250 -10.68 17.86 10.09
C GLY A 250 -11.98 17.12 9.74
N ASN A 251 -12.24 16.83 8.46
CA ASN A 251 -13.50 16.18 8.05
C ASN A 251 -13.40 14.64 8.16
N GLY A 252 -14.13 14.06 9.11
CA GLY A 252 -14.16 12.61 9.36
C GLY A 252 -14.75 11.76 8.24
N THR A 253 -15.47 12.35 7.28
CA THR A 253 -16.04 11.57 6.16
C THR A 253 -14.96 10.97 5.25
N TYR A 254 -13.78 11.59 5.18
CA TYR A 254 -12.65 11.03 4.42
C TYR A 254 -12.19 9.68 4.99
N LEU A 255 -12.09 9.55 6.32
CA LEU A 255 -11.74 8.26 6.96
C LEU A 255 -12.87 7.23 6.81
N THR A 256 -14.13 7.65 6.81
CA THR A 256 -15.27 6.74 6.55
C THR A 256 -15.20 6.19 5.13
N MET A 257 -14.83 7.02 4.14
CA MET A 257 -14.67 6.57 2.77
C MET A 257 -13.45 5.66 2.61
N ALA A 258 -12.32 6.01 3.25
CA ALA A 258 -11.13 5.15 3.26
C ALA A 258 -11.45 3.77 3.86
N ASP A 259 -12.20 3.73 4.97
CA ASP A 259 -12.64 2.48 5.60
C ASP A 259 -13.53 1.64 4.66
N THR A 260 -14.43 2.29 3.91
CA THR A 260 -15.29 1.63 2.91
C THR A 260 -14.45 0.96 1.83
N ILE A 261 -13.50 1.69 1.23
CA ILE A 261 -12.60 1.16 0.18
C ILE A 261 -11.74 0.02 0.74
N ALA A 262 -11.16 0.19 1.93
CA ALA A 262 -10.33 -0.83 2.58
C ALA A 262 -11.11 -2.12 2.86
N GLN A 263 -12.37 -2.02 3.31
CA GLN A 263 -13.23 -3.19 3.49
C GLN A 263 -13.54 -3.88 2.15
N SER A 264 -13.81 -3.12 1.09
CA SER A 264 -14.03 -3.68 -0.24
C SER A 264 -12.80 -4.41 -0.78
N VAL A 265 -11.60 -3.86 -0.59
CA VAL A 265 -10.33 -4.53 -0.92
C VAL A 265 -10.23 -5.89 -0.20
N ILE A 266 -10.45 -5.92 1.11
CA ILE A 266 -10.36 -7.16 1.90
C ILE A 266 -11.37 -8.21 1.41
N ASN A 267 -12.57 -7.78 1.02
CA ASN A 267 -13.64 -8.67 0.59
C ASN A 267 -13.50 -9.17 -0.85
N HIS A 268 -12.91 -8.38 -1.75
CA HIS A 268 -12.97 -8.61 -3.20
C HIS A 268 -11.61 -8.81 -3.87
N MET A 269 -10.50 -8.41 -3.24
CA MET A 269 -9.15 -8.47 -3.81
C MET A 269 -8.24 -9.46 -3.08
N THR A 270 -8.81 -10.58 -2.60
CA THR A 270 -8.07 -11.59 -1.85
C THR A 270 -8.32 -13.00 -2.36
N THR A 271 -7.28 -13.83 -2.32
CA THR A 271 -7.36 -15.27 -2.52
C THR A 271 -7.00 -15.96 -1.21
N ASN A 272 -7.93 -16.72 -0.64
CA ASN A 272 -7.78 -17.37 0.68
C ASN A 272 -7.39 -16.38 1.80
N GLY A 273 -7.89 -15.14 1.73
CA GLY A 273 -7.63 -14.09 2.72
C GLY A 273 -6.27 -13.41 2.60
N ILE A 274 -5.48 -13.74 1.57
CA ILE A 274 -4.22 -13.08 1.21
C ILE A 274 -4.48 -12.18 0.00
N LEU A 275 -3.95 -10.96 0.03
CA LEU A 275 -4.09 -9.94 -1.00
C LEU A 275 -3.58 -10.45 -2.36
N THR A 276 -4.31 -10.14 -3.43
CA THR A 276 -4.04 -10.66 -4.77
C THR A 276 -4.34 -9.60 -5.84
N GLU A 277 -3.45 -9.44 -6.83
CA GLU A 277 -3.77 -8.68 -8.04
C GLU A 277 -4.70 -9.49 -8.95
N SER A 278 -6.01 -9.26 -8.84
CA SER A 278 -7.01 -10.07 -9.56
C SER A 278 -6.86 -10.07 -11.08
N ALA A 279 -6.25 -9.03 -11.67
CA ALA A 279 -6.10 -8.88 -13.11
C ALA A 279 -4.91 -9.68 -13.68
N GLU A 280 -3.87 -9.97 -12.89
CA GLU A 280 -2.63 -10.63 -13.35
C GLU A 280 -2.18 -11.83 -12.51
N TYR A 281 -3.01 -12.29 -11.57
CA TYR A 281 -2.68 -13.43 -10.72
C TYR A 281 -2.51 -14.77 -11.48
N PRO A 282 -1.47 -15.58 -11.18
CA PRO A 282 -0.38 -15.36 -10.22
C PRO A 282 0.91 -14.78 -10.83
N TYR A 283 0.89 -14.39 -12.11
CA TYR A 283 2.08 -13.99 -12.86
C TYR A 283 2.04 -12.49 -13.15
N GLU A 284 2.22 -11.70 -12.10
CA GLU A 284 2.35 -10.25 -12.17
C GLU A 284 3.65 -9.90 -12.91
N ASP A 285 3.57 -8.89 -13.78
CA ASP A 285 4.77 -8.28 -14.36
C ASP A 285 5.51 -7.41 -13.31
N PRO A 286 6.72 -6.91 -13.59
CA PRO A 286 7.45 -6.08 -12.63
C PRO A 286 6.72 -4.81 -12.19
N THR A 287 5.82 -4.27 -13.02
CA THR A 287 5.02 -3.07 -12.67
C THR A 287 3.95 -3.46 -11.65
N ALA A 288 3.14 -4.47 -11.97
CA ALA A 288 2.08 -4.95 -11.09
C ALA A 288 2.61 -5.53 -9.77
N ALA A 289 3.83 -6.07 -9.77
CA ALA A 289 4.49 -6.64 -8.59
C ALA A 289 4.54 -5.69 -7.38
N GLN A 290 4.61 -4.37 -7.59
CA GLN A 290 4.70 -3.37 -6.50
C GLN A 290 3.34 -2.98 -5.92
N PHE A 291 2.24 -3.23 -6.63
CA PHE A 291 0.94 -2.63 -6.33
C PHE A 291 0.39 -3.00 -4.95
N LYS A 292 0.50 -4.29 -4.59
CA LYS A 292 0.08 -4.77 -3.26
C LYS A 292 0.80 -4.07 -2.12
N GLY A 293 2.09 -3.78 -2.29
CA GLY A 293 2.92 -3.01 -1.36
C GLY A 293 2.36 -1.61 -1.11
N VAL A 294 2.00 -0.91 -2.19
CA VAL A 294 1.36 0.41 -2.12
C VAL A 294 0.08 0.34 -1.30
N LEU A 295 -0.76 -0.67 -1.55
CA LEU A 295 -2.01 -0.85 -0.82
C LEU A 295 -1.79 -1.07 0.67
N VAL A 296 -0.96 -2.05 1.05
CA VAL A 296 -0.78 -2.39 2.48
C VAL A 296 -0.06 -1.30 3.26
N ARG A 297 0.84 -0.55 2.62
CA ARG A 297 1.47 0.65 3.21
C ARG A 297 0.41 1.67 3.63
N ASN A 298 -0.48 2.02 2.69
CA ASN A 298 -1.52 3.01 2.96
C ASN A 298 -2.63 2.49 3.88
N LEU A 299 -2.92 1.19 3.86
CA LEU A 299 -3.78 0.57 4.87
C LEU A 299 -3.17 0.68 6.28
N GLY A 300 -1.84 0.57 6.39
CA GLY A 300 -1.10 0.86 7.61
C GLY A 300 -1.33 2.29 8.10
N TYR A 301 -1.22 3.29 7.21
CA TYR A 301 -1.51 4.69 7.55
C TYR A 301 -2.94 4.89 8.03
N LEU A 302 -3.92 4.28 7.34
CA LEU A 302 -5.32 4.32 7.76
C LEU A 302 -5.51 3.70 9.15
N ASN A 303 -4.90 2.55 9.44
CA ASN A 303 -5.00 1.91 10.74
C ASN A 303 -4.34 2.75 11.87
N THR A 304 -3.28 3.50 11.56
CA THR A 304 -2.69 4.46 12.50
C THR A 304 -3.62 5.63 12.79
N ALA A 305 -4.31 6.16 11.77
CA ALA A 305 -5.27 7.25 11.92
C ALA A 305 -6.60 6.81 12.56
N GLN A 306 -7.04 5.59 12.28
CA GLN A 306 -8.28 4.99 12.76
C GLN A 306 -8.07 3.48 12.96
N SER A 307 -7.70 3.09 14.18
CA SER A 307 -7.38 1.70 14.50
C SER A 307 -8.55 0.76 14.28
N ASN A 308 -8.30 -0.34 13.56
CA ASN A 308 -9.29 -1.37 13.24
C ASN A 308 -8.63 -2.75 13.31
N GLY A 309 -9.11 -3.61 14.21
CA GLY A 309 -8.55 -4.95 14.42
C GLY A 309 -8.62 -5.86 13.20
N ASN A 310 -9.55 -5.61 12.26
CA ASN A 310 -9.60 -6.33 10.99
C ASN A 310 -8.41 -5.98 10.10
N TYR A 311 -7.97 -4.72 10.09
CA TYR A 311 -6.80 -4.28 9.32
C TYR A 311 -5.52 -4.84 9.90
N VAL A 312 -5.38 -4.81 11.22
CA VAL A 312 -4.26 -5.45 11.93
C VAL A 312 -4.16 -6.92 11.55
N SER A 313 -5.27 -7.66 11.65
CA SER A 313 -5.32 -9.09 11.31
C SER A 313 -5.00 -9.34 9.83
N PHE A 314 -5.51 -8.51 8.94
CA PHE A 314 -5.24 -8.62 7.50
C PHE A 314 -3.76 -8.40 7.17
N LEU A 315 -3.14 -7.34 7.71
CA LEU A 315 -1.72 -7.04 7.52
C LEU A 315 -0.83 -8.17 8.08
N GLN A 316 -1.15 -8.67 9.27
CA GLN A 316 -0.42 -9.80 9.89
C GLN A 316 -0.54 -11.08 9.07
N ASN A 317 -1.73 -11.42 8.56
CA ASN A 317 -1.94 -12.61 7.76
C ASN A 317 -1.15 -12.57 6.44
N ASN A 318 -1.14 -11.42 5.77
CA ASN A 318 -0.34 -11.23 4.54
C ASN A 318 1.15 -11.33 4.84
N ALA A 319 1.66 -10.61 5.85
CA ALA A 319 3.05 -10.67 6.26
C ALA A 319 3.50 -12.08 6.67
N ASP A 320 2.63 -12.85 7.33
CA ASP A 320 2.89 -14.23 7.69
C ASP A 320 2.93 -15.16 6.48
N SER A 321 2.05 -14.96 5.50
CA SER A 321 2.04 -15.74 4.26
C SER A 321 3.29 -15.46 3.44
N ILE A 322 3.65 -14.18 3.24
CA ILE A 322 4.87 -13.77 2.53
C ILE A 322 6.08 -14.47 3.13
N TRP A 323 6.28 -14.33 4.45
CA TRP A 323 7.46 -14.87 5.11
C TRP A 323 7.52 -16.40 5.16
N SER A 324 6.38 -17.09 4.99
CA SER A 324 6.31 -18.56 5.09
C SER A 324 6.27 -19.24 3.72
N ASN A 325 5.72 -18.59 2.71
CA ASN A 325 5.33 -19.22 1.44
C ASN A 325 5.94 -18.51 0.22
N ASP A 326 6.15 -17.21 0.29
CA ASP A 326 6.67 -16.38 -0.81
C ASP A 326 8.09 -15.89 -0.51
N LEU A 327 8.91 -16.79 0.04
CA LEU A 327 10.28 -16.48 0.45
C LEU A 327 11.23 -17.58 -0.03
N THR A 328 12.30 -17.20 -0.73
CA THR A 328 13.37 -18.14 -1.09
C THR A 328 14.34 -18.35 0.08
N SER A 329 15.22 -19.34 -0.04
CA SER A 329 16.32 -19.53 0.92
C SER A 329 17.31 -18.35 0.97
N ALA A 330 17.34 -17.51 -0.07
CA ALA A 330 18.12 -16.27 -0.12
C ALA A 330 17.36 -15.06 0.43
N GLN A 331 16.16 -15.27 1.00
CA GLN A 331 15.26 -14.21 1.49
C GLN A 331 14.72 -13.28 0.39
N ASP A 332 14.72 -13.76 -0.86
CA ASP A 332 14.02 -13.08 -1.95
C ASP A 332 12.52 -13.32 -1.82
N ILE A 333 11.74 -12.25 -1.97
CA ILE A 333 10.29 -12.26 -1.98
C ILE A 333 9.81 -12.19 -3.43
N GLY A 334 8.85 -13.04 -3.78
CA GLY A 334 8.23 -13.06 -5.09
C GLY A 334 6.98 -12.19 -5.17
N VAL A 335 6.23 -12.35 -6.25
CA VAL A 335 4.95 -11.67 -6.44
C VAL A 335 3.78 -12.45 -5.83
N ASP A 336 3.88 -13.77 -5.73
CA ASP A 336 2.79 -14.61 -5.27
C ASP A 336 2.82 -14.77 -3.75
N TRP A 337 2.16 -13.86 -3.02
CA TRP A 337 2.11 -13.88 -1.55
C TRP A 337 1.45 -15.15 -0.99
N GLN A 338 0.71 -15.92 -1.79
CA GLN A 338 0.19 -17.24 -1.43
C GLN A 338 1.29 -18.32 -1.52
N GLY A 339 2.32 -18.08 -2.31
CA GLY A 339 3.47 -18.93 -2.57
C GLY A 339 3.22 -20.02 -3.62
N PRO A 340 4.29 -20.59 -4.20
CA PRO A 340 5.70 -20.34 -3.88
C PRO A 340 6.26 -19.06 -4.50
N ALA A 341 7.43 -18.61 -4.03
CA ALA A 341 8.12 -17.46 -4.59
C ALA A 341 8.42 -17.62 -6.10
N VAL A 342 7.87 -16.70 -6.89
CA VAL A 342 8.01 -16.59 -8.35
C VAL A 342 8.13 -15.12 -8.77
N ASN A 343 8.61 -14.87 -9.99
CA ASN A 343 8.79 -13.52 -10.57
C ASN A 343 9.51 -12.52 -9.65
N ILE A 344 10.61 -12.98 -9.05
CA ILE A 344 11.45 -12.20 -8.14
C ILE A 344 12.02 -10.96 -8.84
N SER A 345 11.78 -9.78 -8.26
CA SER A 345 12.24 -8.46 -8.72
C SER A 345 12.39 -7.51 -7.54
N ALA A 346 13.03 -6.36 -7.74
CA ALA A 346 13.10 -5.31 -6.73
C ALA A 346 11.70 -4.78 -6.36
N ALA A 347 10.79 -4.71 -7.33
CA ALA A 347 9.39 -4.33 -7.12
C ALA A 347 8.64 -5.34 -6.23
N ALA A 348 8.78 -6.63 -6.50
CA ALA A 348 8.20 -7.69 -5.67
C ALA A 348 8.78 -7.70 -4.25
N GLN A 349 10.10 -7.53 -4.14
CA GLN A 349 10.80 -7.43 -2.86
C GLN A 349 10.31 -6.24 -2.03
N ASP A 350 10.16 -5.07 -2.65
CA ASP A 350 9.63 -3.86 -2.02
C ASP A 350 8.17 -4.04 -1.57
N SER A 351 7.36 -4.69 -2.41
CA SER A 351 5.97 -5.01 -2.11
C SER A 351 5.84 -5.83 -0.82
N GLY A 352 6.64 -6.89 -0.70
CA GLY A 352 6.72 -7.69 0.51
C GLY A 352 7.29 -6.94 1.71
N LEU A 353 8.33 -6.13 1.50
CA LEU A 353 8.91 -5.27 2.53
C LEU A 353 7.86 -4.31 3.12
N ALA A 354 7.09 -3.62 2.28
CA ALA A 354 6.02 -2.71 2.70
C ALA A 354 4.98 -3.43 3.56
N CYS A 355 4.61 -4.66 3.22
CA CYS A 355 3.70 -5.47 4.04
C CYS A 355 4.28 -5.81 5.42
N LEU A 356 5.56 -6.17 5.47
CA LEU A 356 6.25 -6.48 6.74
C LEU A 356 6.34 -5.24 7.65
N VAL A 357 6.63 -4.07 7.08
CA VAL A 357 6.64 -2.79 7.82
C VAL A 357 5.24 -2.45 8.32
N ALA A 358 4.21 -2.52 7.47
CA ALA A 358 2.84 -2.22 7.85
C ALA A 358 2.33 -3.16 8.96
N ALA A 359 2.63 -4.45 8.87
CA ALA A 359 2.29 -5.42 9.91
C ALA A 359 3.02 -5.14 11.24
N ALA A 360 4.29 -4.71 11.20
CA ALA A 360 5.03 -4.31 12.39
C ALA A 360 4.38 -3.14 13.10
N VAL A 361 4.14 -2.04 12.38
CA VAL A 361 3.51 -0.82 12.92
C VAL A 361 2.13 -1.13 13.50
N ALA A 362 1.29 -1.88 12.77
CA ALA A 362 -0.05 -2.28 13.21
C ALA A 362 -0.06 -3.20 14.46
N SER A 363 1.07 -3.84 14.78
CA SER A 363 1.22 -4.78 15.90
C SER A 363 1.87 -4.15 17.13
N SER A 364 2.06 -2.82 17.14
CA SER A 364 2.85 -2.10 18.14
C SER A 364 2.05 -1.62 19.35
#